data_AF-W5SWT2-F1
#
_entry.id   AF-W5SWT2-F1
#
_cell.length_a   1.000
_cell.length_b   1.000
_cell.length_c   1.000
_cell.angle_alpha   90.00
_cell.angle_beta   90.00
_cell.angle_gamma   90.00
#
_symmetry.space_group_name_H-M   'P 1'
#
loop_
_entity.id
_entity.type
_entity.pdbx_description
1 polymer ?
#
loop_
_entity_poly.entity_id
_entity_poly.type
_entity_poly.pdbx_seq_one_letter_code
_entity_poly.pdbx_strand_id
1 'polypeptide(L)'
;MIKILVFLTIIINLYAISEEEKEQRKKFDKYEYEKRKLVRVKNWKTNFKNLKNLGTYFTDEIENIKSKSDKELRHGFQFAFSISLCVGHDKNDDIVPKEYKSLFEKSYKFIQTLKKQNPEQAAYLIHEIYELDKMFTFTKEIIDMFNYAETQEFIKRYNKYKHIFIKLKDIYSKAKQEYFNAFNILNHNDINNNFCKFMLKFVEIHKLASHVYFNMEYLLHCAGNRKPESINPYCTKLTSTT
;
A
#
# COMPACT_ATOMS: atom_id res chain seq x y z
N MET A 1 -49.21 -2.01 -20.52
CA MET A 1 -48.37 -3.23 -20.43
C MET A 1 -46.92 -3.02 -20.86
N ILE A 2 -46.65 -2.52 -22.08
CA ILE A 2 -45.25 -2.34 -22.58
C ILE A 2 -44.40 -1.43 -21.66
N LYS A 3 -44.95 -0.31 -21.16
CA LYS A 3 -44.22 0.59 -20.24
C LYS A 3 -43.84 -0.05 -18.89
N ILE A 4 -44.65 -0.97 -18.38
CA ILE A 4 -44.39 -1.70 -17.13
C ILE A 4 -43.31 -2.76 -17.36
N LEU A 5 -43.34 -3.43 -18.53
CA LEU A 5 -42.34 -4.42 -18.91
C LEU A 5 -40.95 -3.78 -19.02
N VAL A 6 -40.84 -2.63 -19.70
CA VAL A 6 -39.58 -1.88 -19.85
C VAL A 6 -39.03 -1.41 -18.50
N PHE A 7 -39.90 -0.96 -17.59
CA PHE A 7 -39.49 -0.54 -16.24
C PHE A 7 -38.96 -1.72 -15.41
N LEU A 8 -39.60 -2.89 -15.51
CA LEU A 8 -39.13 -4.12 -14.87
C LEU A 8 -37.77 -4.59 -15.41
N THR A 9 -37.54 -4.51 -16.73
CA THR A 9 -36.23 -4.88 -17.31
C THR A 9 -35.11 -3.96 -16.82
N ILE A 10 -35.37 -2.66 -16.70
CA ILE A 10 -34.39 -1.70 -16.15
C ILE A 10 -34.05 -2.06 -14.70
N ILE A 11 -35.05 -2.35 -13.86
CA ILE A 11 -34.84 -2.72 -12.45
C ILE A 11 -34.04 -4.03 -12.34
N ILE A 12 -34.39 -5.05 -13.13
CA ILE A 12 -33.68 -6.34 -13.14
C ILE A 12 -32.22 -6.15 -13.56
N ASN A 13 -31.96 -5.33 -14.59
CA ASN A 13 -30.60 -5.04 -15.03
C ASN A 13 -29.79 -4.27 -13.98
N LEU A 14 -30.38 -3.28 -13.31
CA LEU A 14 -29.72 -2.55 -12.22
C LEU A 14 -29.40 -3.46 -11.03
N TYR A 15 -30.31 -4.40 -10.70
CA TYR A 15 -30.08 -5.37 -9.64
C TYR A 15 -28.96 -6.36 -10.01
N ALA A 16 -28.94 -6.84 -11.25
CA ALA A 16 -27.88 -7.72 -11.76
C ALA A 16 -26.51 -7.05 -11.73
N ILE A 17 -26.43 -5.78 -12.16
CA ILE A 17 -25.19 -4.97 -12.07
C ILE A 17 -24.76 -4.82 -10.60
N SER A 18 -25.69 -4.53 -9.68
CA SER A 18 -25.37 -4.41 -8.25
C SER A 18 -24.84 -5.70 -7.64
N GLU A 19 -25.42 -6.85 -7.99
CA GLU A 19 -24.95 -8.16 -7.51
C GLU A 19 -23.59 -8.53 -8.11
N GLU A 20 -23.36 -8.25 -9.40
CA GLU A 20 -22.06 -8.45 -10.03
C GLU A 20 -20.97 -7.62 -9.35
N GLU A 21 -21.23 -6.33 -9.10
CA GLU A 21 -20.29 -5.47 -8.38
C GLU A 21 -20.03 -5.97 -6.95
N LYS A 22 -21.05 -6.48 -6.24
CA LYS A 22 -20.86 -7.07 -4.90
C LYS A 22 -19.99 -8.31 -4.96
N GLU A 23 -20.16 -9.16 -5.97
CA GLU A 23 -19.34 -10.35 -6.15
C GLU A 23 -17.89 -9.99 -6.49
N GLN A 24 -17.69 -9.00 -7.38
CA GLN A 24 -16.37 -8.48 -7.69
C GLN A 24 -15.67 -7.88 -6.46
N ARG A 25 -16.39 -7.11 -5.63
CA ARG A 25 -15.89 -6.61 -4.34
C ARG A 25 -15.44 -7.74 -3.41
N LYS A 26 -16.27 -8.78 -3.24
CA LYS A 26 -15.90 -9.96 -2.43
C LYS A 26 -14.64 -10.67 -2.96
N LYS A 27 -14.50 -10.81 -4.28
CA LYS A 27 -13.31 -11.40 -4.90
C LYS A 27 -12.07 -10.56 -4.64
N PHE A 28 -12.18 -9.23 -4.76
CA PHE A 28 -11.11 -8.31 -4.46
C PHE A 28 -10.72 -8.34 -2.97
N ASP A 29 -11.68 -8.30 -2.06
CA ASP A 29 -11.42 -8.38 -0.61
C ASP A 29 -10.68 -9.68 -0.24
N LYS A 30 -11.07 -10.80 -0.85
CA LYS A 30 -10.37 -12.09 -0.67
C LYS A 30 -8.93 -12.01 -1.19
N TYR A 31 -8.72 -11.44 -2.37
CA TYR A 31 -7.38 -11.23 -2.93
C TYR A 31 -6.50 -10.37 -2.02
N GLU A 32 -7.00 -9.23 -1.56
CA GLU A 32 -6.29 -8.34 -0.64
C GLU A 32 -5.93 -9.05 0.67
N TYR A 33 -6.87 -9.82 1.23
CA TYR A 33 -6.63 -10.59 2.45
C TYR A 33 -5.52 -11.64 2.29
N GLU A 34 -5.51 -12.40 1.19
CA GLU A 34 -4.46 -13.39 0.94
C GLU A 34 -3.12 -12.73 0.59
N LYS A 35 -3.13 -11.62 -0.16
CA LYS A 35 -1.94 -10.81 -0.45
C LYS A 35 -1.24 -10.34 0.82
N ARG A 36 -2.01 -9.90 1.83
CA ARG A 36 -1.51 -9.46 3.14
C ARG A 36 -0.80 -10.58 3.93
N LYS A 37 -1.16 -11.84 3.70
CA LYS A 37 -0.53 -13.00 4.36
C LYS A 37 0.78 -13.45 3.72
N LEU A 38 1.05 -13.03 2.48
CA LEU A 38 2.25 -13.45 1.76
C LEU A 38 3.50 -12.88 2.42
N VAL A 39 4.36 -13.78 2.89
CA VAL A 39 5.72 -13.42 3.34
C VAL A 39 6.60 -13.15 2.13
N ARG A 40 7.09 -11.91 1.99
CA ARG A 40 8.06 -11.54 0.96
C ARG A 40 9.43 -12.15 1.27
N VAL A 41 10.04 -12.79 0.29
CA VAL A 41 11.40 -13.33 0.35
C VAL A 41 12.36 -12.51 -0.51
N LYS A 42 13.67 -12.68 -0.29
CA LYS A 42 14.73 -11.94 -1.01
C LYS A 42 14.72 -12.16 -2.53
N ASN A 43 14.20 -13.30 -3.00
CA ASN A 43 14.08 -13.59 -4.42
C ASN A 43 12.78 -13.02 -5.00
N TRP A 44 12.91 -11.99 -5.83
CA TRP A 44 11.77 -11.31 -6.44
C TRP A 44 10.91 -12.21 -7.33
N LYS A 45 11.51 -13.16 -8.06
CA LYS A 45 10.75 -14.08 -8.95
C LYS A 45 9.86 -15.01 -8.14
N THR A 46 10.32 -15.43 -6.96
CA THR A 46 9.51 -16.21 -6.03
C THR A 46 8.31 -15.39 -5.54
N ASN A 47 8.52 -14.13 -5.14
CA ASN A 47 7.43 -13.25 -4.74
C ASN A 47 6.44 -13.01 -5.89
N PHE A 48 6.94 -12.73 -7.09
CA PHE A 48 6.14 -12.52 -8.29
C PHE A 48 5.25 -13.73 -8.59
N LYS A 49 5.82 -14.94 -8.56
CA LYS A 49 5.06 -16.18 -8.76
C LYS A 49 3.99 -16.36 -7.67
N ASN A 50 4.33 -16.09 -6.42
CA ASN A 50 3.37 -16.20 -5.32
C ASN A 50 2.19 -15.23 -5.47
N LEU A 51 2.47 -13.99 -5.87
CA LEU A 51 1.43 -12.99 -6.14
C LEU A 51 0.57 -13.36 -7.34
N LYS A 52 1.19 -13.82 -8.42
CA LYS A 52 0.48 -14.31 -9.62
C LYS A 52 -0.45 -15.48 -9.31
N ASN A 53 -0.07 -16.35 -8.39
CA ASN A 53 -0.91 -17.47 -7.96
C ASN A 53 -2.14 -17.05 -7.14
N LEU A 54 -2.20 -15.81 -6.63
CA LEU A 54 -3.37 -15.32 -5.90
C LEU A 54 -4.56 -14.98 -6.80
N GLY A 55 -4.33 -14.71 -8.09
CA GLY A 55 -5.40 -14.44 -9.06
C GLY A 55 -5.01 -13.43 -10.14
N THR A 56 -6.00 -13.09 -10.97
CA THR A 56 -5.81 -12.21 -12.14
C THR A 56 -5.53 -10.76 -11.74
N TYR A 57 -6.03 -10.28 -10.60
CA TYR A 57 -5.80 -8.89 -10.13
C TYR A 57 -4.33 -8.46 -10.17
N PHE A 58 -3.42 -9.29 -9.68
CA PHE A 58 -1.99 -9.00 -9.76
C PHE A 58 -1.48 -8.97 -11.21
N THR A 59 -1.91 -9.91 -12.03
CA THR A 59 -1.50 -9.99 -13.44
C THR A 59 -1.97 -8.76 -14.22
N ASP A 60 -3.22 -8.37 -14.02
CA ASP A 60 -3.84 -7.20 -14.66
C ASP A 60 -3.14 -5.91 -14.23
N GLU A 61 -2.77 -5.80 -12.95
CA GLU A 61 -1.99 -4.67 -12.44
C GLU A 61 -0.60 -4.59 -13.08
N ILE A 62 0.11 -5.71 -13.19
CA ILE A 62 1.43 -5.77 -13.83
C ILE A 62 1.35 -5.38 -15.31
N GLU A 63 0.38 -5.92 -16.06
CA GLU A 63 0.19 -5.55 -17.47
C GLU A 63 -0.20 -4.08 -17.64
N ASN A 64 -1.02 -3.54 -16.75
CA ASN A 64 -1.34 -2.11 -16.73
C ASN A 64 -0.10 -1.24 -16.46
N ILE A 65 0.78 -1.62 -15.53
CA ILE A 65 2.02 -0.87 -15.29
C ILE A 65 2.97 -0.94 -16.51
N LYS A 66 3.04 -2.10 -17.17
CA LYS A 66 3.84 -2.28 -18.40
C LYS A 66 3.32 -1.37 -19.52
N SER A 67 2.01 -1.26 -19.69
CA SER A 67 1.39 -0.49 -20.78
C SER A 67 1.45 1.03 -20.59
N LYS A 68 1.61 1.53 -19.36
CA LYS A 68 1.72 2.98 -19.08
C LYS A 68 2.76 3.68 -19.95
N SER A 69 2.39 4.82 -20.52
CA SER A 69 3.35 5.73 -21.15
C SER A 69 4.38 6.23 -20.13
N ASP A 70 5.51 6.75 -20.61
CA ASP A 70 6.53 7.34 -19.72
C ASP A 70 5.96 8.48 -18.87
N LYS A 71 5.10 9.34 -19.45
CA LYS A 71 4.44 10.43 -18.73
C LYS A 71 3.57 9.90 -17.58
N GLU A 72 2.74 8.89 -17.85
CA GLU A 72 1.85 8.30 -16.84
C GLU A 72 2.62 7.55 -15.76
N LEU A 73 3.68 6.83 -16.15
CA LEU A 73 4.53 6.10 -15.23
C LEU A 73 5.26 7.07 -14.29
N ARG A 74 5.83 8.15 -14.84
CA ARG A 74 6.50 9.19 -14.07
C ARG A 74 5.57 9.86 -13.09
N HIS A 75 4.38 10.25 -13.54
CA HIS A 75 3.38 10.87 -12.67
C HIS A 75 2.98 9.91 -11.54
N GLY A 76 2.66 8.65 -11.85
CA GLY A 76 2.35 7.65 -10.82
C GLY A 76 3.51 7.42 -9.84
N PHE A 77 4.75 7.43 -10.33
CA PHE A 77 5.94 7.23 -9.49
C PHE A 77 6.21 8.40 -8.53
N GLN A 78 5.65 9.60 -8.77
CA GLN A 78 5.79 10.71 -7.82
C GLN A 78 5.22 10.38 -6.44
N PHE A 79 4.13 9.60 -6.38
CA PHE A 79 3.50 9.20 -5.12
C PHE A 79 4.45 8.43 -4.20
N ALA A 80 5.41 7.68 -4.77
CA ALA A 80 6.44 7.00 -3.99
C ALA A 80 7.28 7.94 -3.11
N PHE A 81 7.26 9.25 -3.39
CA PHE A 81 7.97 10.29 -2.63
C PHE A 81 7.06 11.24 -1.85
N SER A 82 5.75 11.06 -1.95
CA SER A 82 4.76 11.99 -1.41
C SER A 82 3.88 11.32 -0.35
N ILE A 83 4.48 10.42 0.45
CA ILE A 83 3.85 9.75 1.59
C ILE A 83 3.12 10.79 2.45
N SER A 84 1.79 10.69 2.49
CA SER A 84 0.79 11.59 3.14
C SER A 84 -0.10 12.38 2.20
N LEU A 85 0.05 12.29 0.88
CA LEU A 85 -0.90 12.86 -0.07
C LEU A 85 -1.95 11.81 -0.45
N CYS A 86 -3.19 12.04 -0.02
CA CYS A 86 -4.33 11.23 -0.42
C CYS A 86 -5.02 11.90 -1.59
N VAL A 87 -5.08 11.19 -2.72
CA VAL A 87 -5.86 11.41 -3.97
C VAL A 87 -6.38 12.83 -4.26
N GLY A 88 -6.15 13.31 -5.50
CA GLY A 88 -6.79 14.53 -6.00
C GLY A 88 -5.87 15.52 -6.71
N HIS A 89 -4.67 15.09 -7.09
CA HIS A 89 -3.71 15.92 -7.80
C HIS A 89 -3.90 15.83 -9.31
N ASP A 90 -3.70 16.95 -10.01
CA ASP A 90 -3.72 16.99 -11.47
C ASP A 90 -2.56 16.14 -12.02
N LYS A 91 -2.74 15.56 -13.21
CA LYS A 91 -1.69 14.79 -13.89
C LYS A 91 -0.43 15.62 -14.22
N ASN A 92 -0.55 16.95 -14.18
CA ASN A 92 0.53 17.89 -14.40
C ASN A 92 1.12 18.45 -13.09
N ASP A 93 0.56 18.08 -11.93
CA ASP A 93 1.09 18.53 -10.66
C ASP A 93 2.45 17.89 -10.39
N ASP A 94 3.32 18.71 -9.82
CA ASP A 94 4.54 18.28 -9.20
C ASP A 94 4.34 18.14 -7.69
N ILE A 95 4.15 16.89 -7.26
CA ILE A 95 3.82 16.56 -5.87
C ILE A 95 5.04 16.10 -5.07
N VAL A 96 6.22 15.99 -5.70
CA VAL A 96 7.43 15.50 -5.03
C VAL A 96 8.02 16.61 -4.15
N PRO A 97 8.20 16.38 -2.84
CA PRO A 97 8.82 17.37 -1.95
C PRO A 97 10.20 17.79 -2.44
N LYS A 98 10.57 19.06 -2.21
CA LYS A 98 11.81 19.66 -2.71
C LYS A 98 13.04 18.87 -2.29
N GLU A 99 13.06 18.37 -1.06
CA GLU A 99 14.15 17.57 -0.49
C GLU A 99 14.35 16.21 -1.18
N TYR A 100 13.31 15.67 -1.83
CA TYR A 100 13.37 14.37 -2.51
C TYR A 100 13.52 14.49 -4.03
N LYS A 101 13.55 15.70 -4.58
CA LYS A 101 13.58 15.93 -6.02
C LYS A 101 14.72 15.24 -6.75
N SER A 102 15.94 15.43 -6.26
CA SER A 102 17.14 14.80 -6.84
C SER A 102 17.05 13.27 -6.80
N LEU A 103 16.56 12.73 -5.68
CA LEU A 103 16.41 11.30 -5.47
C LEU A 103 15.34 10.70 -6.40
N PHE A 104 14.22 11.41 -6.59
CA PHE A 104 13.18 11.05 -7.54
C PHE A 104 13.72 11.01 -8.97
N GLU A 105 14.43 12.03 -9.45
CA GLU A 105 14.98 12.03 -10.81
C GLU A 105 15.94 10.87 -11.06
N LYS A 106 16.86 10.65 -10.10
CA LYS A 106 17.82 9.54 -10.15
C LYS A 106 17.10 8.18 -10.20
N SER A 107 16.13 7.99 -9.31
CA SER A 107 15.38 6.73 -9.19
C SER A 107 14.49 6.50 -10.41
N TYR A 108 13.87 7.54 -10.93
CA TYR A 108 13.02 7.42 -12.11
C TYR A 108 13.83 7.07 -13.36
N LYS A 109 15.04 7.64 -13.51
CA LYS A 109 15.96 7.24 -14.58
C LYS A 109 16.30 5.74 -14.50
N PHE A 110 16.50 5.21 -13.29
CA PHE A 110 16.67 3.76 -13.11
C PHE A 110 15.42 2.98 -13.56
N ILE A 111 14.23 3.40 -13.17
CA ILE A 111 12.96 2.76 -13.57
C ILE A 111 12.79 2.76 -15.10
N GLN A 112 13.06 3.88 -15.77
CA GLN A 112 13.00 3.98 -17.22
C GLN A 112 13.95 2.99 -17.90
N THR A 113 15.20 2.93 -17.42
CA THR A 113 16.20 2.00 -17.99
C THR A 113 15.81 0.55 -17.72
N LEU A 114 15.37 0.22 -16.50
CA LEU A 114 14.90 -1.12 -16.15
C LEU A 114 13.70 -1.52 -17.01
N LYS A 115 12.72 -0.63 -17.23
CA LYS A 115 11.54 -0.92 -18.07
C LYS A 115 11.92 -1.25 -19.52
N LYS A 116 12.94 -0.58 -20.08
CA LYS A 116 13.44 -0.88 -21.42
C LYS A 116 14.15 -2.24 -21.51
N GLN A 117 14.88 -2.63 -20.46
CA GLN A 117 15.62 -3.89 -20.42
C GLN A 117 14.76 -5.09 -20.04
N ASN A 118 13.89 -4.91 -19.05
CA ASN A 118 13.03 -5.92 -18.47
C ASN A 118 11.72 -5.30 -17.94
N PRO A 119 10.68 -5.18 -18.79
CA PRO A 119 9.42 -4.56 -18.42
C PRO A 119 8.71 -5.24 -17.25
N GLU A 120 8.79 -6.57 -17.14
CA GLU A 120 8.16 -7.34 -16.05
C GLU A 120 8.82 -7.01 -14.71
N GLN A 121 10.15 -6.97 -14.68
CA GLN A 121 10.90 -6.63 -13.47
C GLN A 121 10.67 -5.18 -13.04
N ALA A 122 10.57 -4.24 -14.00
CA ALA A 122 10.21 -2.85 -13.71
C ALA A 122 8.79 -2.75 -13.14
N ALA A 123 7.82 -3.44 -13.74
CA ALA A 123 6.44 -3.43 -13.29
C ALA A 123 6.29 -4.01 -11.88
N TYR A 124 7.00 -5.11 -11.59
CA TYR A 124 7.04 -5.69 -10.25
C TYR A 124 7.63 -4.73 -9.22
N LEU A 125 8.75 -4.06 -9.53
CA LEU A 125 9.34 -3.07 -8.63
C LEU A 125 8.38 -1.92 -8.32
N ILE A 126 7.68 -1.41 -9.34
CA ILE A 126 6.72 -0.31 -9.18
C ILE A 126 5.52 -0.75 -8.36
N HIS A 127 4.98 -1.96 -8.61
CA HIS A 127 3.93 -2.54 -7.79
C HIS A 127 4.31 -2.59 -6.32
N GLU A 128 5.48 -3.17 -6.01
CA GLU A 128 5.98 -3.29 -4.64
C GLU A 128 6.21 -1.92 -3.97
N ILE A 129 6.70 -0.91 -4.71
CA ILE A 129 6.82 0.47 -4.23
C ILE A 129 5.44 1.07 -3.91
N TYR A 130 4.43 0.86 -4.76
CA TYR A 130 3.07 1.33 -4.50
C TYR A 130 2.43 0.66 -3.29
N GLU A 131 2.68 -0.63 -3.08
CA GLU A 131 2.19 -1.33 -1.89
C GLU A 131 2.79 -0.76 -0.60
N LEU A 132 4.09 -0.46 -0.60
CA LEU A 132 4.73 0.23 0.54
C LEU A 132 4.20 1.65 0.74
N ASP A 133 4.07 2.43 -0.33
CA ASP A 133 3.56 3.79 -0.27
C ASP A 133 2.15 3.84 0.34
N LYS A 134 1.25 2.96 -0.11
CA LYS A 134 -0.09 2.80 0.49
C LYS A 134 0.00 2.52 1.99
N MET A 135 0.82 1.54 2.40
CA MET A 135 0.97 1.21 3.83
C MET A 135 1.49 2.40 4.65
N PHE A 136 2.49 3.13 4.14
CA PHE A 136 3.02 4.30 4.83
C PHE A 136 2.00 5.44 4.89
N THR A 137 1.28 5.70 3.81
CA THR A 137 0.27 6.76 3.74
C THR A 137 -0.88 6.46 4.71
N PHE A 138 -1.46 5.26 4.69
CA PHE A 138 -2.50 4.87 5.66
C PHE A 138 -1.99 4.90 7.10
N THR A 139 -0.77 4.43 7.35
CA THR A 139 -0.19 4.48 8.70
C THR A 139 -0.03 5.92 9.18
N LYS A 140 0.35 6.84 8.30
CA LYS A 140 0.44 8.27 8.61
C LYS A 140 -0.92 8.86 8.94
N GLU A 141 -1.95 8.56 8.15
CA GLU A 141 -3.31 9.00 8.44
C GLU A 141 -3.77 8.52 9.81
N ILE A 142 -3.53 7.25 10.15
CA ILE A 142 -3.86 6.72 11.47
C ILE A 142 -3.11 7.50 12.56
N ILE A 143 -1.81 7.72 12.40
CA ILE A 143 -1.00 8.52 13.35
C ILE A 143 -1.56 9.95 13.51
N ASP A 144 -2.01 10.57 12.42
CA ASP A 144 -2.59 11.90 12.46
C ASP A 144 -3.97 11.91 13.12
N MET A 145 -4.77 10.86 12.88
CA MET A 145 -6.05 10.67 13.55
C MET A 145 -5.90 10.61 15.07
N PHE A 146 -4.78 10.08 15.55
CA PHE A 146 -4.46 10.07 16.97
C PHE A 146 -4.20 11.45 17.56
N ASN A 147 -4.03 12.51 16.75
CA ASN A 147 -3.94 13.88 17.25
C ASN A 147 -5.31 14.57 17.44
N TYR A 148 -6.41 13.98 16.95
CA TYR A 148 -7.75 14.54 17.19
C TYR A 148 -8.20 14.35 18.64
N ALA A 149 -8.95 15.32 19.15
CA ALA A 149 -9.39 15.38 20.55
C ALA A 149 -10.16 14.12 20.99
N GLU A 150 -11.05 13.61 20.15
CA GLU A 150 -11.85 12.41 20.42
C GLU A 150 -10.96 11.16 20.58
N THR A 151 -9.96 11.00 19.72
CA THR A 151 -9.00 9.88 19.78
C THR A 151 -8.06 10.03 20.98
N GLN A 152 -7.64 11.25 21.31
CA GLN A 152 -6.80 11.55 22.49
C GLN A 152 -7.54 11.26 23.80
N GLU A 153 -8.81 11.65 23.92
CA GLU A 153 -9.64 11.30 25.07
C GLU A 153 -9.76 9.78 25.24
N PHE A 154 -9.86 9.04 24.13
CA PHE A 154 -9.91 7.59 24.19
C PHE A 154 -8.58 6.95 24.64
N ILE A 155 -7.42 7.38 24.12
CA ILE A 155 -6.12 6.90 24.62
C ILE A 155 -5.98 7.18 26.11
N LYS A 156 -6.42 8.35 26.59
CA LYS A 156 -6.42 8.67 28.02
C LYS A 156 -7.29 7.69 28.81
N ARG A 157 -8.47 7.31 28.30
CA ARG A 157 -9.34 6.29 28.92
C ARG A 157 -8.68 4.90 28.93
N TYR A 158 -7.87 4.57 27.92
CA TYR A 158 -7.17 3.29 27.80
C TYR A 158 -5.64 3.46 27.81
N ASN A 159 -5.12 4.07 28.89
CA ASN A 159 -3.69 4.34 29.11
C ASN A 159 -2.76 3.16 28.78
N LYS A 160 -3.27 1.92 28.91
CA LYS A 160 -2.54 0.69 28.57
C LYS A 160 -2.10 0.60 27.10
N TYR A 161 -2.69 1.32 26.15
CA TYR A 161 -2.24 1.28 24.75
C TYR A 161 -1.32 2.43 24.34
N LYS A 162 -1.15 3.45 25.20
CA LYS A 162 -0.35 4.63 24.88
C LYS A 162 1.10 4.29 24.54
N HIS A 163 1.71 3.36 25.29
CA HIS A 163 3.09 2.93 25.05
C HIS A 163 3.25 2.16 23.74
N ILE A 164 2.25 1.34 23.36
CA ILE A 164 2.22 0.63 22.08
C ILE A 164 2.15 1.63 20.93
N PHE A 165 1.26 2.62 21.01
CA PHE A 165 1.15 3.67 19.99
C PHE A 165 2.47 4.42 19.78
N ILE A 166 3.12 4.87 20.87
CA ILE A 166 4.41 5.57 20.80
C ILE A 166 5.47 4.68 20.12
N LYS A 167 5.58 3.41 20.54
CA LYS A 167 6.54 2.47 19.94
C LYS A 167 6.27 2.24 18.45
N LEU A 168 5.01 2.08 18.04
CA LEU A 168 4.65 1.90 16.63
C LEU A 168 4.95 3.17 15.80
N LYS A 169 4.73 4.37 16.35
CA LYS A 169 5.08 5.64 15.70
C LYS A 169 6.60 5.79 15.49
N ASP A 170 7.40 5.35 16.45
CA ASP A 170 8.86 5.36 16.32
C ASP A 170 9.34 4.37 15.26
N ILE A 171 8.75 3.16 15.22
CA ILE A 171 9.06 2.17 14.18
C ILE A 171 8.63 2.68 12.79
N TYR A 172 7.46 3.32 12.67
CA TYR A 172 7.02 3.98 11.43
C TYR A 172 8.06 4.99 10.93
N SER A 173 8.52 5.88 11.82
CA SER A 173 9.49 6.93 11.47
C SER A 173 10.80 6.32 10.95
N LYS A 174 11.30 5.27 11.61
CA LYS A 174 12.49 4.52 11.17
C LYS A 174 12.27 3.83 9.83
N ALA A 175 11.14 3.14 9.66
CA ALA A 175 10.81 2.45 8.41
C ALA A 175 10.69 3.42 7.22
N LYS A 176 10.08 4.60 7.43
CA LYS A 176 9.98 5.66 6.41
C LYS A 176 11.36 6.20 6.02
N GLN A 177 12.26 6.40 6.99
CA GLN A 177 13.63 6.83 6.72
C GLN A 177 14.41 5.78 5.92
N GLU A 178 14.34 4.51 6.32
CA GLU A 178 14.98 3.40 5.60
C GLU A 178 14.43 3.25 4.18
N TYR A 179 13.12 3.45 3.99
CA TYR A 179 12.48 3.47 2.68
C TYR A 179 13.10 4.51 1.75
N PHE A 180 13.20 5.77 2.18
CA PHE A 180 13.86 6.80 1.37
C PHE A 180 15.36 6.53 1.16
N ASN A 181 16.05 6.03 2.18
CA ASN A 181 17.44 5.65 2.06
C ASN A 181 17.66 4.57 0.99
N ALA A 182 16.75 3.60 0.87
CA ALA A 182 16.85 2.52 -0.10
C ALA A 182 16.83 3.02 -1.56
N PHE A 183 16.13 4.12 -1.87
CA PHE A 183 16.16 4.70 -3.22
C PHE A 183 17.56 5.15 -3.65
N ASN A 184 18.48 5.42 -2.72
CA ASN A 184 19.87 5.73 -3.09
C ASN A 184 20.57 4.58 -3.82
N ILE A 185 20.10 3.34 -3.62
CA ILE A 185 20.59 2.14 -4.31
C ILE A 185 20.20 2.17 -5.80
N LEU A 186 19.04 2.74 -6.15
CA LEU A 186 18.51 2.77 -7.52
C LEU A 186 19.32 3.73 -8.40
N ASN A 187 20.43 3.22 -8.95
CA ASN A 187 21.31 3.93 -9.87
C ASN A 187 21.36 3.22 -11.23
N HIS A 188 21.09 3.97 -12.30
CA HIS A 188 21.03 3.48 -13.67
C HIS A 188 22.32 2.89 -14.25
N ASN A 189 23.48 3.09 -13.62
CA ASN A 189 24.77 2.59 -14.12
C ASN A 189 24.95 1.07 -13.96
N ASP A 190 24.26 0.45 -13.01
CA ASP A 190 24.37 -1.00 -12.74
C ASP A 190 22.99 -1.57 -12.37
N ILE A 191 22.13 -1.72 -13.39
CA ILE A 191 20.70 -2.02 -13.23
C ILE A 191 20.47 -3.31 -12.45
N ASN A 192 21.09 -4.41 -12.86
CA ASN A 192 20.83 -5.73 -12.29
C ASN A 192 21.31 -5.84 -10.84
N ASN A 193 22.52 -5.37 -10.54
CA ASN A 193 23.06 -5.41 -9.19
C ASN A 193 22.28 -4.49 -8.25
N ASN A 194 21.97 -3.28 -8.69
CA ASN A 194 21.24 -2.31 -7.89
C ASN A 194 19.79 -2.74 -7.66
N PHE A 195 19.15 -3.37 -8.65
CA PHE A 195 17.85 -4.02 -8.44
C PHE A 195 17.94 -5.07 -7.34
N CYS A 196 18.91 -6.00 -7.42
CA CYS A 196 19.06 -7.05 -6.42
C CYS A 196 19.32 -6.49 -5.02
N LYS A 197 20.23 -5.51 -4.90
CA LYS A 197 20.51 -4.81 -3.64
C LYS A 197 19.28 -4.10 -3.09
N PHE A 198 18.52 -3.44 -3.95
CA PHE A 198 17.29 -2.76 -3.56
C PHE A 198 16.26 -3.78 -3.05
N MET A 199 16.03 -4.88 -3.76
CA MET A 199 15.06 -5.90 -3.33
C MET A 199 15.41 -6.54 -1.98
N LEU A 200 16.71 -6.69 -1.67
CA LEU A 200 17.14 -7.14 -0.34
C LEU A 200 16.69 -6.18 0.76
N LYS A 201 16.90 -4.88 0.56
CA LYS A 201 16.45 -3.84 1.50
C LYS A 201 14.94 -3.68 1.54
N PHE A 202 14.30 -3.78 0.39
CA PHE A 202 12.86 -3.69 0.26
C PHE A 202 12.14 -4.72 1.14
N VAL A 203 12.60 -5.98 1.15
CA VAL A 203 11.98 -7.03 1.98
C VAL A 203 12.06 -6.71 3.48
N GLU A 204 13.17 -6.13 3.93
CA GLU A 204 13.34 -5.68 5.32
C GLU A 204 12.36 -4.55 5.65
N ILE A 205 12.26 -3.55 4.77
CA ILE A 205 11.35 -2.41 4.91
C ILE A 205 9.89 -2.86 4.88
N HIS A 206 9.51 -3.73 3.94
CA HIS A 206 8.16 -4.27 3.84
C HIS A 206 7.75 -5.01 5.11
N LYS A 207 8.64 -5.82 5.69
CA LYS A 207 8.36 -6.50 6.96
C LYS A 207 8.08 -5.49 8.08
N LEU A 208 8.87 -4.42 8.18
CA LEU A 208 8.67 -3.37 9.18
C LEU A 208 7.38 -2.57 8.93
N ALA A 209 7.17 -2.11 7.69
CA ALA A 209 6.01 -1.31 7.31
C ALA A 209 4.70 -2.08 7.52
N SER A 210 4.62 -3.33 7.05
CA SER A 210 3.43 -4.18 7.26
C SER A 210 3.16 -4.45 8.74
N HIS A 211 4.21 -4.71 9.54
CA HIS A 211 4.07 -4.88 10.97
C HIS A 211 3.46 -3.64 11.64
N VAL A 212 3.94 -2.45 11.31
CA VAL A 212 3.39 -1.21 11.88
C VAL A 212 1.97 -0.95 11.39
N TYR A 213 1.74 -1.06 10.07
CA TYR A 213 0.44 -0.83 9.45
C TYR A 213 -0.65 -1.69 10.10
N PHE A 214 -0.47 -3.02 10.20
CA PHE A 214 -1.48 -3.89 10.79
C PHE A 214 -1.67 -3.65 12.29
N ASN A 215 -0.61 -3.38 13.05
CA ASN A 215 -0.75 -3.09 14.47
C ASN A 215 -1.44 -1.73 14.73
N MET A 216 -1.20 -0.73 13.87
CA MET A 216 -1.92 0.55 13.93
C MET A 216 -3.39 0.38 13.54
N GLU A 217 -3.72 -0.41 12.51
CA GLU A 217 -5.11 -0.75 12.18
C GLU A 217 -5.80 -1.48 13.34
N TYR A 218 -5.13 -2.47 13.96
CA TYR A 218 -5.69 -3.18 15.11
C TYR A 218 -5.91 -2.27 16.29
N LEU A 219 -4.99 -1.35 16.55
CA LEU A 219 -5.15 -0.35 17.60
C LEU A 219 -6.35 0.56 17.31
N LEU A 220 -6.51 1.03 16.08
CA LEU A 220 -7.64 1.85 15.67
C LEU A 220 -8.98 1.10 15.77
N HIS A 221 -9.05 -0.15 15.33
CA HIS A 221 -10.25 -0.98 15.44
C HIS A 221 -10.57 -1.38 16.89
N CYS A 222 -9.57 -1.54 17.73
CA CYS A 222 -9.77 -1.61 19.18
C CYS A 222 -10.35 -0.31 19.73
N ALA A 223 -9.87 0.82 19.23
CA ALA A 223 -10.30 2.13 19.69
C ALA A 223 -11.72 2.51 19.25
N GLY A 224 -12.11 2.19 18.02
CA GLY A 224 -13.38 2.60 17.43
C GLY A 224 -14.56 1.66 17.67
N ASN A 225 -14.34 0.45 18.20
CA ASN A 225 -15.39 -0.57 18.32
C ASN A 225 -15.95 -0.62 19.76
N ARG A 226 -17.28 -0.49 19.91
CA ARG A 226 -17.96 -0.48 21.22
C ARG A 226 -17.99 -1.83 21.94
N LYS A 227 -17.43 -2.87 21.35
CA LYS A 227 -17.40 -4.22 21.94
C LYS A 227 -16.38 -4.28 23.09
N PRO A 228 -16.69 -5.01 24.18
CA PRO A 228 -15.71 -5.29 25.24
C PRO A 228 -14.42 -5.91 24.66
N GLU A 229 -13.27 -5.50 25.18
CA GLU A 229 -11.96 -5.94 24.68
C GLU A 229 -11.77 -7.45 24.70
N SER A 230 -12.37 -8.14 25.68
CA SER A 230 -12.35 -9.60 25.83
C SER A 230 -13.03 -10.34 24.67
N ILE A 231 -13.82 -9.65 23.86
CA ILE A 231 -14.58 -10.20 22.73
C ILE A 231 -14.15 -9.53 21.42
N ASN A 232 -13.34 -8.47 21.47
CA ASN A 232 -12.86 -7.78 20.27
C ASN A 232 -11.64 -8.52 19.68
N PRO A 233 -11.78 -9.18 18.51
CA PRO A 233 -10.70 -10.01 17.94
C PRO A 233 -9.48 -9.19 17.50
N TYR A 234 -9.61 -7.87 17.37
CA TYR A 234 -8.49 -6.97 17.07
C TYR A 234 -7.63 -6.73 18.32
N CYS A 235 -8.21 -6.78 19.52
CA CYS A 235 -7.49 -6.46 20.76
C CYS A 235 -6.71 -7.66 21.30
N THR A 236 -7.19 -8.87 21.03
CA THR A 236 -6.46 -10.10 21.32
C THR A 236 -5.29 -10.35 20.36
N LYS A 237 -5.24 -9.64 19.22
CA LYS A 237 -4.18 -9.75 18.21
C LYS A 237 -3.12 -8.65 18.30
N LEU A 238 -3.29 -7.67 19.20
CA LEU A 238 -2.25 -6.69 19.51
C LEU A 238 -1.08 -7.42 20.19
N THR A 239 -0.06 -7.75 19.43
CA THR A 239 1.18 -8.28 19.99
C THR A 239 1.89 -7.16 20.71
N SER A 240 2.26 -7.36 21.99
CA SER A 240 3.25 -6.47 22.60
C SER A 240 4.51 -6.61 21.75
N THR A 241 4.88 -5.53 21.07
CA THR A 241 6.21 -5.46 20.49
C THR A 241 7.14 -5.41 21.68
N THR A 242 7.70 -6.57 22.05
CA THR A 242 8.80 -6.65 23.01
C THR A 242 10.01 -5.95 22.41
#